data_AF-X1UAR3-F1
#
_entry.id   AF-X1UAR3-F1
#
_cell.length_a   1.000
_cell.length_b   1.000
_cell.length_c   1.000
_cell.angle_alpha   90.00
_cell.angle_beta   90.00
_cell.angle_gamma   90.00
#
_symmetry.space_group_name_H-M   'P 1'
#
loop_
_entity.id
_entity.type
_entity.pdbx_description
1 polymer ?
#
loop_
_entity_poly.entity_id
_entity_poly.type
_entity_poly.pdbx_seq_one_letter_code
_entity_poly.pdbx_strand_id
1 'polypeptide(L)' 'MIFEEFIEGEELVETIKRIFSSNKTAEDVALVKEAGRKIAEAHNLGVSLGDCKPENFIVTKDEIVLLDLEQATR' A
#
# COMPACT_ATOMS: atom_id res chain seq x y z
N MET A 1 -5.05 -23.49 2.93
CA MET A 1 -6.15 -22.57 2.55
C MET A 1 -6.28 -21.57 3.67
N ILE A 2 -5.96 -20.31 3.37
CA ILE A 2 -6.12 -19.19 4.29
C ILE A 2 -7.40 -18.48 3.86
N PHE A 3 -8.22 -18.08 4.83
CA PHE A 3 -9.37 -17.22 4.60
C PHE A 3 -9.02 -15.86 5.17
N GLU A 4 -9.20 -14.83 4.35
CA GLU A 4 -8.87 -13.45 4.70
C GLU A 4 -10.13 -12.60 4.61
N GLU A 5 -10.10 -11.46 5.29
CA GLU A 5 -11.13 -10.46 5.17
C GLU A 5 -11.03 -9.76 3.82
N PHE A 6 -12.18 -9.56 3.15
CA PHE A 6 -12.21 -8.73 1.96
C PHE A 6 -12.13 -7.26 2.35
N ILE A 7 -11.10 -6.57 1.87
CA ILE A 7 -10.89 -5.15 2.11
C ILE A 7 -11.45 -4.35 0.92
N GLU A 8 -12.45 -3.51 1.18
CA GLU A 8 -12.99 -2.60 0.17
C GLU A 8 -12.05 -1.40 -0.02
N GLY A 9 -11.62 -1.15 -1.25
CA GLY A 9 -10.76 -0.03 -1.59
C GLY A 9 -10.22 -0.12 -3.02
N GLU A 10 -9.24 0.74 -3.31
CA GLU A 10 -8.52 0.79 -4.58
C GLU A 10 -7.07 0.35 -4.37
N GLU A 11 -6.52 -0.43 -5.30
CA GLU A 11 -5.08 -0.74 -5.29
C GLU A 11 -4.25 0.54 -5.51
N LEU A 12 -3.16 0.69 -4.75
CA LEU A 12 -2.27 1.85 -4.86
C LEU A 12 -1.70 2.04 -6.28
N VAL A 13 -1.62 0.96 -7.07
CA VAL A 13 -1.18 1.02 -8.48
C VAL A 13 -2.02 1.99 -9.31
N GLU A 14 -3.32 2.12 -9.05
CA GLU A 14 -4.21 3.04 -9.77
C GLU A 14 -3.92 4.50 -9.40
N THR A 15 -3.64 4.77 -8.13
CA THR A 15 -3.14 6.07 -7.67
C THR A 15 -1.84 6.45 -8.38
N ILE A 16 -0.89 5.51 -8.49
CA ILE A 16 0.38 5.73 -9.18
C ILE A 16 0.15 6.01 -10.68
N LYS A 17 -0.74 5.26 -11.34
CA LYS A 17 -1.10 5.49 -12.75
C LYS A 17 -1.68 6.90 -12.96
N ARG A 18 -2.54 7.39 -12.06
CA ARG A 18 -3.07 8.78 -12.14
C ARG A 18 -1.96 9.82 -12.08
N ILE A 19 -0.95 9.60 -11.24
CA ILE A 19 0.22 10.49 -11.14
C ILE A 19 0.96 10.58 -12.47
N PHE A 20 1.21 9.45 -13.13
CA PHE A 20 1.90 9.41 -14.43
C PHE A 20 1.05 9.96 -15.58
N SER A 21 -0.27 9.87 -15.49
CA SER A 21 -1.20 10.27 -16.57
C SER A 21 -1.44 11.79 -16.67
N SER A 22 -0.70 12.62 -15.92
CA SER A 22 -0.93 14.07 -15.78
C SER A 22 -2.31 14.48 -15.22
N ASN A 23 -3.12 13.51 -14.79
CA ASN A 23 -4.39 13.69 -14.06
C ASN A 23 -4.17 13.65 -12.54
N LYS A 24 -2.96 14.00 -12.10
CA LYS A 24 -2.55 13.88 -10.70
C LYS A 24 -3.27 14.90 -9.83
N THR A 25 -3.73 14.46 -8.67
CA THR A 25 -4.21 15.32 -7.60
C THR A 25 -3.15 15.44 -6.50
N ALA A 26 -3.30 16.43 -5.62
CA ALA A 26 -2.47 16.52 -4.42
C ALA A 26 -2.69 15.32 -3.49
N GLU A 27 -3.91 14.77 -3.50
CA GLU A 27 -4.29 13.58 -2.75
C GLU A 27 -3.55 12.33 -3.24
N ASP A 28 -3.43 12.12 -4.56
CA ASP A 28 -2.68 10.97 -5.10
C ASP A 28 -1.23 10.96 -4.61
N VAL A 29 -0.58 12.13 -4.60
CA VAL A 29 0.81 12.27 -4.11
C VAL A 29 0.87 12.03 -2.60
N ALA A 30 -0.13 12.49 -1.85
CA ALA A 30 -0.21 12.26 -0.41
C ALA A 30 -0.39 10.77 -0.08
N LEU A 31 -1.22 10.04 -0.84
CA LEU A 31 -1.43 8.61 -0.69
C LEU A 31 -0.16 7.80 -0.94
N VAL A 32 0.60 8.11 -2.01
CA VAL A 32 1.88 7.44 -2.27
C VAL A 32 2.90 7.73 -1.15
N LYS A 33 2.91 8.96 -0.63
CA LYS A 33 3.76 9.31 0.52
C LYS A 33 3.36 8.54 1.79
N GLU A 34 2.06 8.37 2.01
CA GLU A 34 1.52 7.60 3.14
C GLU A 34 1.88 6.12 3.05
N ALA A 35 1.82 5.52 1.85
CA ALA A 35 2.29 4.15 1.63
C ALA A 35 3.78 4.01 1.99
N GLY A 36 4.61 4.99 1.59
CA GLY A 36 6.01 5.05 2.00
C GLY A 36 6.20 5.14 3.52
N ARG A 37 5.33 5.88 4.22
CA ARG A 37 5.33 5.99 5.69
C ARG A 37 5.01 4.65 6.35
N LYS A 38 4.00 3.91 5.87
CA LYS A 38 3.63 2.57 6.36
C LYS A 38 4.79 1.56 6.16
N ILE A 39 5.48 1.62 5.02
CA ILE A 39 6.69 0.80 4.79
C ILE A 39 7.78 1.13 5.82
N ALA A 40 8.03 2.42 6.08
CA ALA A 40 9.00 2.84 7.09
C ALA A 40 8.62 2.41 8.52
N GLU A 41 7.32 2.41 8.86
CA GLU A 41 6.82 1.89 10.13
C GLU A 41 7.12 0.40 10.30
N ALA A 42 6.89 -0.43 9.27
CA ALA A 42 7.24 -1.85 9.29
C ALA A 42 8.74 -2.05 9.53
N HIS A 43 9.59 -1.31 8.80
CA HIS A 43 11.04 -1.38 8.98
C HIS A 43 11.49 -0.95 10.39
N ASN A 44 10.86 0.07 10.98
CA ASN A 44 11.15 0.48 12.36
C ASN A 44 10.79 -0.59 13.40
N LEU A 45 9.87 -1.49 13.08
CA LEU A 45 9.53 -2.66 13.90
C LEU A 45 10.48 -3.85 13.65
N GLY A 46 11.52 -3.66 12.84
CA GLY A 46 12.44 -4.72 12.43
C GLY A 46 11.82 -5.71 11.46
N VAL A 47 10.78 -5.32 10.71
CA VAL A 47 10.09 -6.18 9.74
C VAL A 47 10.39 -5.70 8.33
N SER A 48 10.83 -6.60 7.46
CA SER A 48 10.84 -6.38 6.01
C SER A 48 9.57 -6.98 5.39
N LEU A 49 9.00 -6.34 4.36
CA LEU A 49 7.75 -6.80 3.74
C LEU A 49 7.95 -7.95 2.72
N GLY A 50 9.16 -8.13 2.19
CA GLY A 50 9.43 -9.10 1.13
C GLY A 50 8.88 -8.66 -0.22
N ASP A 51 7.59 -8.91 -0.48
CA ASP A 51 6.91 -8.61 -1.76
C ASP A 51 6.25 -7.24 -1.77
N CYS A 52 7.08 -6.20 -1.66
CA CYS A 52 6.63 -4.81 -1.59
C CYS A 52 6.28 -4.25 -2.98
N LYS A 53 5.10 -4.59 -3.51
CA LYS A 53 4.55 -4.09 -4.78
C LYS A 53 3.27 -3.27 -4.57
N PRO A 54 2.97 -2.24 -5.39
CA PRO A 54 1.79 -1.38 -5.20
C PRO A 54 0.45 -2.11 -5.17
N GLU A 55 0.32 -3.25 -5.84
CA GLU A 55 -0.87 -4.10 -5.86
C GLU A 55 -1.16 -4.72 -4.48
N ASN A 56 -0.16 -4.84 -3.62
CA ASN A 56 -0.30 -5.33 -2.24
C ASN A 56 -0.69 -4.22 -1.25
N PHE A 57 -1.07 -3.03 -1.74
CA PHE A 57 -1.53 -1.91 -0.92
C PHE A 57 -2.95 -1.52 -1.35
N ILE A 58 -3.90 -1.62 -0.42
CA ILE A 58 -5.27 -1.16 -0.64
C ILE A 58 -5.48 0.19 0.04
N VAL A 59 -5.81 1.19 -0.76
CA VAL A 59 -6.27 2.50 -0.29
C VAL A 59 -7.76 2.39 0.02
N THR A 60 -8.08 2.44 1.31
CA THR A 60 -9.46 2.47 1.80
C THR A 60 -9.88 3.93 2.07
N LYS A 61 -11.09 4.13 2.60
CA LYS A 61 -11.54 5.48 3.04
C LYS A 61 -10.75 6.02 4.24
N ASP A 62 -10.25 5.13 5.09
CA ASP A 62 -9.68 5.49 6.40
C ASP A 62 -8.17 5.32 6.44
N GLU A 63 -7.62 4.29 5.75
CA GLU A 63 -6.19 3.99 5.77
C GLU A 63 -5.70 3.19 4.56
N ILE A 64 -4.37 3.02 4.50
CA ILE A 64 -3.72 2.08 3.58
C ILE A 64 -3.48 0.76 4.30
N VAL A 65 -4.07 -0.31 3.74
CA VAL A 65 -3.95 -1.69 4.22
C VAL A 65 -2.91 -2.43 3.39
N LEU A 66 -1.98 -3.12 4.07
CA LEU A 66 -0.98 -4.00 3.46
C LEU A 66 -1.55 -5.41 3.34
N LEU A 67 -1.48 -5.98 2.14
CA LEU A 67 -1.87 -7.36 1.85
C LEU A 67 -0.64 -8.25 1.61
N ASP A 68 -0.86 -9.55 1.53
CA ASP A 68 0.13 -10.54 1.08
C ASP A 68 1.46 -10.45 1.85
N LEU A 69 1.36 -10.65 3.17
CA LEU A 69 2.51 -10.59 4.09
C LEU A 69 3.24 -11.92 4.22
N GLU A 70 2.98 -12.90 3.36
CA GLU A 70 3.57 -14.24 3.43
C GLU A 70 5.10 -14.23 3.28
N GLN A 71 5.64 -13.21 2.59
CA GLN A 71 7.07 -13.01 2.38
C GLN A 71 7.72 -12.05 3.39
N ALA A 72 6.96 -11.57 4.38
CA ALA A 72 7.50 -10.68 5.40
C ALA A 72 8.43 -11.42 6.36
N THR A 73 9.53 -10.77 6.78
CA THR A 73 10.54 -11.37 7.66
C THR A 73 10.98 -10.39 8.75
N ARG A 74 11.44 -10.92 9.89
CA ARG A 74 12.10 -10.17 10.98
C ARG A 74 13.59 -10.49 11.04
#